data_AF-A0A5C7R5G5-F1
#
_entry.id   AF-A0A5C7R5G5-F1
#
_cell.length_a   1.000
_cell.length_b   1.000
_cell.length_c   1.000
_cell.angle_alpha   90.00
_cell.angle_beta   90.00
_cell.angle_gamma   90.00
#
_symmetry.space_group_name_H-M   'P 1'
#
loop_
_entity.id
_entity.type
_entity.pdbx_description
1 polymer ?
#
loop_
_entity_poly.entity_id
_entity_poly.type
_entity_poly.pdbx_seq_one_letter_code
_entity_poly.pdbx_strand_id
1 'polypeptide(L)'
;MMQGWLRADGRKGIRNTVVVAYLVECAHFVASEIVAGFRGRDVQLIGFPGCFPNEYAARMMERLCTHPNVGAVLFVSLGCESFDKVRASNAVEASGRPVKTLVIQKAGGTRATVKAGQDWVEGALAEIATAVRVPMAASDLVIGTVCGGSDGTSGISGNPAAGRAFDLLVSEGAACIFEETGELIGCEEIMASRALTPELGQLLRDSVQKAERYYATLGYGSFAAGNAAGGLSTIEEKSLGAYVKSGDSPISGIIKPGDLPPRGGLYLMDVVPDGEVRFGFPNISDNAEIVEMIASGAHLTLFVTGRGSVVGSAISPVVKICAN
;
A
#
# COMPACT_ATOMS: atom_id res chain seq x y z
N MET A 1 -4.87 23.36 -10.95
CA MET A 1 -4.26 22.85 -9.71
C MET A 1 -5.21 21.85 -9.08
N MET A 2 -4.70 20.75 -8.54
CA MET A 2 -5.52 19.78 -7.80
C MET A 2 -5.92 20.39 -6.45
N GLN A 3 -6.99 19.88 -5.85
CA GLN A 3 -7.43 20.27 -4.50
C GLN A 3 -7.33 19.05 -3.59
N GLY A 4 -6.61 19.17 -2.48
CA GLY A 4 -6.44 18.11 -1.48
C GLY A 4 -6.99 18.50 -0.12
N TRP A 5 -7.13 17.53 0.78
CA TRP A 5 -7.52 17.75 2.18
C TRP A 5 -6.28 17.90 3.06
N LEU A 6 -6.07 19.09 3.63
CA LEU A 6 -4.93 19.34 4.50
C LEU A 6 -5.11 18.59 5.83
N ARG A 7 -4.05 17.93 6.29
CA ARG A 7 -3.97 17.27 7.59
C ARG A 7 -3.15 18.10 8.57
N ALA A 8 -3.32 17.84 9.86
CA ALA A 8 -2.62 18.58 10.92
C ALA A 8 -1.08 18.43 10.83
N ASP A 9 -0.60 17.33 10.25
CA ASP A 9 0.81 17.06 10.00
C ASP A 9 1.35 17.71 8.70
N GLY A 10 0.55 18.52 8.02
CA GLY A 10 0.92 19.23 6.80
C GLY A 10 0.75 18.43 5.50
N ARG A 11 0.55 17.11 5.57
CA ARG A 11 0.30 16.28 4.37
C ARG A 11 -1.09 16.55 3.79
N LYS A 12 -1.28 16.27 2.50
CA LYS A 12 -2.53 16.55 1.77
C LYS A 12 -3.11 15.27 1.20
N GLY A 13 -4.34 14.92 1.57
CA GLY A 13 -5.03 13.76 0.99
C GLY A 13 -5.68 14.07 -0.35
N ILE A 14 -5.81 13.07 -1.22
CA ILE A 14 -6.68 13.10 -2.41
C ILE A 14 -8.05 12.45 -2.15
N ARG A 15 -8.27 11.96 -0.93
CA ARG A 15 -9.54 11.47 -0.38
C ARG A 15 -9.70 11.92 1.07
N ASN A 16 -10.90 11.73 1.61
CA ASN A 16 -11.23 12.02 3.00
C ASN A 16 -12.15 10.93 3.55
N THR A 17 -11.59 9.73 3.62
CA THR A 17 -12.31 8.49 3.89
C THR A 17 -12.43 8.24 5.39
N VAL A 18 -13.57 7.70 5.85
CA VAL A 18 -13.65 7.08 7.18
C VAL A 18 -13.24 5.63 7.08
N VAL A 19 -12.29 5.22 7.92
CA VAL A 19 -11.80 3.83 7.95
C VAL A 19 -12.35 3.12 9.17
N VAL A 20 -13.04 2.01 8.96
CA VAL A 20 -13.36 1.04 10.01
C VAL A 20 -12.27 -0.04 9.98
N ALA A 21 -11.58 -0.22 11.10
CA ALA A 21 -10.40 -1.06 11.23
C ALA A 21 -10.62 -2.14 12.29
N TYR A 22 -10.77 -3.40 11.89
CA TYR A 22 -10.80 -4.50 12.86
C TYR A 22 -9.37 -4.88 13.29
N LEU A 23 -9.20 -5.20 14.56
CA LEU A 23 -7.89 -5.47 15.17
C LEU A 23 -7.63 -6.96 15.47
N VAL A 24 -8.60 -7.82 15.14
CA VAL A 24 -8.52 -9.28 15.21
C VAL A 24 -9.63 -9.86 14.34
N GLU A 25 -9.41 -11.06 13.76
CA GLU A 25 -10.40 -11.68 12.86
C GLU A 25 -11.78 -11.86 13.51
N CYS A 26 -11.84 -12.13 14.82
CA CYS A 26 -13.11 -12.26 15.53
C CYS A 26 -13.95 -10.98 15.55
N ALA A 27 -13.35 -9.81 15.30
CA ALA A 27 -14.03 -8.53 15.20
C ALA A 27 -14.44 -8.17 13.76
N HIS A 28 -13.95 -8.92 12.76
CA HIS A 28 -14.16 -8.64 11.35
C HIS A 28 -15.65 -8.59 10.98
N PHE A 29 -16.45 -9.57 11.43
CA PHE A 29 -17.90 -9.58 11.16
C PHE A 29 -18.59 -8.29 11.64
N VAL A 30 -18.31 -7.85 12.87
CA VAL A 30 -18.90 -6.62 13.43
C VAL A 30 -18.48 -5.39 12.61
N ALA A 31 -17.20 -5.31 12.23
CA ALA A 31 -16.70 -4.22 11.40
C ALA A 31 -17.35 -4.19 10.00
N SER A 32 -17.54 -5.36 9.38
CA SER A 32 -18.22 -5.50 8.09
C SER A 32 -19.67 -5.05 8.16
N GLU A 33 -20.41 -5.43 9.20
CA GLU A 33 -21.81 -4.99 9.40
C GLU A 33 -21.92 -3.48 9.65
N ILE A 34 -20.93 -2.87 10.32
CA ILE A 34 -20.86 -1.42 10.47
C ILE A 34 -20.73 -0.76 9.09
N VAL A 35 -19.75 -1.18 8.27
CA VAL A 35 -19.50 -0.61 6.93
C VAL A 35 -20.67 -0.87 5.97
N ALA A 36 -21.35 -2.02 6.09
CA ALA A 36 -22.53 -2.34 5.29
C ALA A 36 -23.67 -1.32 5.45
N GLY A 37 -23.76 -0.64 6.60
CA GLY A 37 -24.71 0.47 6.83
C GLY A 37 -24.43 1.74 6.01
N PHE A 38 -23.26 1.83 5.37
CA PHE A 38 -22.81 3.03 4.66
C PHE A 38 -22.51 2.78 3.17
N ARG A 39 -23.14 1.76 2.55
CA ARG A 39 -22.98 1.50 1.12
C ARG A 39 -23.22 2.76 0.29
N GLY A 40 -22.27 3.09 -0.59
CA GLY A 40 -22.31 4.30 -1.43
C GLY A 40 -21.72 5.55 -0.78
N ARG A 41 -21.28 5.50 0.47
CA ARG A 41 -20.51 6.56 1.14
C ARG A 41 -19.05 6.14 1.27
N ASP A 42 -18.16 7.10 1.46
CA ASP A 42 -16.72 6.85 1.56
C ASP A 42 -16.31 6.34 2.97
N VAL A 43 -16.85 5.17 3.31
CA VAL A 43 -16.54 4.41 4.53
C VAL A 43 -15.97 3.07 4.09
N GLN A 44 -14.75 2.77 4.53
CA GLN A 44 -13.98 1.63 4.04
C GLN A 44 -13.55 0.71 5.17
N LEU A 45 -13.48 -0.58 4.87
CA LEU A 45 -13.04 -1.61 5.81
C LEU A 45 -11.57 -1.97 5.55
N ILE A 46 -10.78 -1.98 6.61
CA ILE A 46 -9.45 -2.62 6.65
C ILE A 46 -9.36 -3.45 7.93
N GLY A 47 -8.27 -4.21 8.09
CA GLY A 47 -7.95 -4.75 9.40
C GLY A 47 -6.76 -5.67 9.43
N PHE A 48 -6.49 -6.16 10.63
CA PHE A 48 -5.47 -7.14 10.91
C PHE A 48 -6.12 -8.38 11.55
N PRO A 49 -5.93 -9.59 10.99
CA PRO A 49 -6.61 -10.78 11.50
C PRO A 49 -5.93 -11.38 12.74
N GLY A 50 -4.65 -11.07 13.00
CA GLY A 50 -3.85 -11.71 14.03
C GLY A 50 -4.25 -11.31 15.46
N CYS A 51 -4.17 -12.28 16.39
CA CYS A 51 -4.51 -12.07 17.79
C CYS A 51 -3.31 -11.63 18.65
N PHE A 52 -2.10 -12.05 18.29
CA PHE A 52 -0.87 -11.79 19.04
C PHE A 52 -0.15 -10.51 18.60
N PRO A 53 0.76 -9.97 19.43
CA PRO A 53 1.57 -8.82 19.06
C PRO A 53 2.34 -9.08 17.76
N ASN A 54 2.33 -8.11 16.85
CA ASN A 54 3.06 -8.16 15.61
C ASN A 54 3.48 -6.72 15.26
N GLU A 55 4.77 -6.42 15.38
CA GLU A 55 5.30 -5.07 15.20
C GLU A 55 5.12 -4.57 13.76
N TYR A 56 5.26 -5.46 12.77
CA TYR A 56 5.02 -5.12 11.38
C TYR A 56 3.57 -4.68 11.17
N ALA A 57 2.62 -5.47 11.66
CA ALA A 57 1.19 -5.15 11.58
C ALA A 57 0.84 -3.89 12.37
N ALA A 58 1.44 -3.68 13.54
CA ALA A 58 1.25 -2.45 14.31
C ALA A 58 1.71 -1.22 13.51
N ARG A 59 2.92 -1.26 12.93
CA ARG A 59 3.44 -0.21 12.05
C ARG A 59 2.54 0.02 10.84
N MET A 60 2.08 -1.05 10.17
CA MET A 60 1.18 -0.94 9.02
C MET A 60 -0.13 -0.27 9.39
N MET A 61 -0.78 -0.73 10.47
CA MET A 61 -2.03 -0.15 10.93
C MET A 61 -1.88 1.33 11.31
N GLU A 62 -0.80 1.71 12.00
CA GLU A 62 -0.51 3.11 12.31
C GLU A 62 -0.38 3.95 11.03
N ARG A 63 0.39 3.48 10.05
CA ARG A 63 0.62 4.18 8.79
C ARG A 63 -0.64 4.32 7.95
N LEU A 64 -1.43 3.25 7.83
CA LEU A 64 -2.68 3.25 7.08
C LEU A 64 -3.72 4.16 7.74
N CYS A 65 -3.90 4.07 9.05
CA CYS A 65 -4.87 4.85 9.79
C CYS A 65 -4.50 6.34 9.94
N THR A 66 -3.22 6.69 9.76
CA THR A 66 -2.73 8.08 9.72
C THR A 66 -2.41 8.57 8.31
N HIS A 67 -2.75 7.80 7.27
CA HIS A 67 -2.53 8.16 5.87
C HIS A 67 -3.30 9.46 5.51
N PRO A 68 -2.78 10.34 4.63
CA PRO A 68 -3.47 11.58 4.26
C PRO A 68 -4.84 11.37 3.61
N ASN A 69 -5.10 10.24 2.95
CA ASN A 69 -6.44 9.90 2.44
C ASN A 69 -7.48 9.55 3.53
N VAL A 70 -7.04 9.31 4.77
CA VAL A 70 -7.91 8.95 5.90
C VAL A 70 -8.25 10.20 6.71
N GLY A 71 -9.55 10.44 6.86
CA GLY A 71 -10.10 11.56 7.64
C GLY A 71 -10.43 11.19 9.08
N ALA A 72 -10.93 9.98 9.33
CA ALA A 72 -11.29 9.49 10.67
C ALA A 72 -11.21 7.95 10.74
N VAL A 73 -11.08 7.41 11.95
CA VAL A 73 -10.87 5.95 12.17
C VAL A 73 -11.75 5.38 13.29
N LEU A 74 -12.51 4.33 12.99
CA LEU A 74 -13.17 3.48 13.99
C LEU A 74 -12.41 2.18 14.15
N PHE A 75 -11.77 1.96 15.29
CA PHE A 75 -11.20 0.67 15.64
C PHE A 75 -12.27 -0.26 16.24
N VAL A 76 -12.30 -1.51 15.78
CA VAL A 76 -13.17 -2.57 16.29
C VAL A 76 -12.31 -3.70 16.86
N SER A 77 -12.39 -3.84 18.18
CA SER A 77 -11.68 -4.81 19.00
C SER A 77 -12.65 -5.85 19.53
N LEU A 78 -12.25 -7.12 19.62
CA LEU A 78 -13.06 -8.11 20.33
C LEU A 78 -12.99 -7.84 21.84
N GLY A 79 -11.77 -7.69 22.35
CA GLY A 79 -11.45 -7.37 23.75
C GLY A 79 -10.43 -8.28 24.40
N CYS A 80 -10.16 -9.44 23.80
CA CYS A 80 -9.22 -10.44 24.33
C CYS A 80 -7.94 -10.60 23.50
N GLU A 81 -7.83 -9.93 22.35
CA GLU A 81 -6.62 -9.91 21.55
C GLU A 81 -5.49 -9.12 22.23
N SER A 82 -4.26 -9.53 21.93
CA SER A 82 -3.02 -8.90 22.39
C SER A 82 -2.50 -7.84 21.41
N PHE A 83 -3.20 -7.59 20.29
CA PHE A 83 -2.91 -6.45 19.44
C PHE A 83 -3.09 -5.14 20.25
N ASP A 84 -2.11 -4.25 20.15
CA ASP A 84 -2.10 -3.01 20.94
C ASP A 84 -3.02 -1.95 20.32
N LYS A 85 -4.32 -2.09 20.60
CA LYS A 85 -5.35 -1.12 20.24
C LYS A 85 -5.13 0.27 20.85
N VAL A 86 -4.43 0.38 21.98
CA VAL A 86 -4.15 1.67 22.63
C VAL A 86 -3.11 2.42 21.83
N ARG A 87 -2.00 1.76 21.47
CA ARG A 87 -1.00 2.32 20.55
C ARG A 87 -1.64 2.79 19.24
N ALA A 88 -2.45 1.95 18.60
CA ALA A 88 -3.12 2.31 17.35
C ALA A 88 -4.07 3.52 17.51
N SER A 89 -4.88 3.56 18.57
CA SER A 89 -5.78 4.68 18.87
C SER A 89 -5.01 5.98 19.12
N ASN A 90 -3.95 5.92 19.92
CA ASN A 90 -3.12 7.07 20.26
C ASN A 90 -2.42 7.66 19.02
N ALA A 91 -1.95 6.81 18.10
CA ALA A 91 -1.34 7.27 16.85
C ALA A 91 -2.30 8.11 15.99
N VAL A 92 -3.57 7.69 15.90
CA VAL A 92 -4.59 8.44 15.14
C VAL A 92 -4.98 9.73 15.87
N GLU A 93 -5.17 9.67 17.18
CA GLU A 93 -5.50 10.85 18.00
C GLU A 93 -4.40 11.92 17.91
N ALA A 94 -3.13 11.51 18.06
CA ALA A 94 -1.96 12.39 17.93
C ALA A 94 -1.86 13.03 16.53
N SER A 95 -2.47 12.41 15.52
CA SER A 95 -2.52 12.94 14.15
C SER A 95 -3.64 13.99 13.94
N GLY A 96 -4.40 14.31 14.99
CA GLY A 96 -5.51 15.28 14.96
C GLY A 96 -6.76 14.80 14.25
N ARG A 97 -6.94 13.48 14.10
CA ARG A 97 -8.09 12.88 13.41
C ARG A 97 -9.09 12.34 14.43
N PRO A 98 -10.40 12.39 14.13
CA PRO A 98 -11.41 11.73 14.96
C PRO A 98 -11.15 10.23 15.00
N VAL A 99 -11.08 9.69 16.21
CA VAL A 99 -10.87 8.26 16.44
C VAL A 99 -11.75 7.75 17.56
N LYS A 100 -12.22 6.51 17.42
CA LYS A 100 -12.87 5.78 18.51
C LYS A 100 -12.48 4.32 18.44
N THR A 101 -12.32 3.71 19.61
CA THR A 101 -12.15 2.26 19.74
C THR A 101 -13.38 1.65 20.40
N LEU A 102 -14.04 0.72 19.70
CA LEU A 102 -15.10 -0.11 20.25
C LEU A 102 -14.57 -1.48 20.63
N VAL A 103 -14.91 -1.93 21.85
CA VAL A 103 -14.56 -3.26 22.34
C VAL A 103 -15.84 -4.08 22.46
N ILE A 104 -16.00 -5.08 21.59
CA ILE A 104 -17.26 -5.84 21.42
C ILE A 104 -17.74 -6.45 22.75
N GLN A 105 -16.82 -7.08 23.50
CA GLN A 105 -17.15 -7.69 24.79
C GLN A 105 -17.60 -6.67 25.85
N LYS A 106 -17.14 -5.42 25.77
CA LYS A 106 -17.54 -4.34 26.69
C LYS A 106 -18.80 -3.61 26.23
N ALA A 107 -19.06 -3.59 24.93
CA ALA A 107 -20.20 -2.89 24.33
C ALA A 107 -21.50 -3.71 24.34
N GLY A 108 -21.52 -4.91 24.94
CA GLY A 108 -22.71 -5.77 25.01
C GLY A 108 -22.87 -6.72 23.82
N GLY A 109 -21.78 -7.03 23.12
CA GLY A 109 -21.76 -7.99 22.02
C GLY A 109 -22.07 -7.37 20.65
N THR A 110 -22.30 -8.22 19.66
CA THR A 110 -22.37 -7.88 18.23
C THR A 110 -23.35 -6.75 17.93
N ARG A 111 -24.64 -6.91 18.24
CA ARG A 111 -25.71 -5.97 17.83
C ARG A 111 -25.51 -4.57 18.41
N ALA A 112 -25.19 -4.49 19.69
CA ALA A 112 -24.95 -3.22 20.37
C ALA A 112 -23.70 -2.52 19.82
N THR A 113 -22.65 -3.28 19.52
CA THR A 113 -21.42 -2.74 18.93
C THR A 113 -21.64 -2.22 17.51
N VAL A 114 -22.37 -2.97 16.67
CA VAL A 114 -22.71 -2.52 15.30
C VAL A 114 -23.46 -1.19 15.34
N LYS A 115 -24.49 -1.08 16.19
CA LYS A 115 -25.23 0.17 16.35
C LYS A 115 -24.31 1.32 16.81
N ALA A 116 -23.50 1.10 17.85
CA ALA A 116 -22.59 2.12 18.36
C ALA A 116 -21.52 2.54 17.33
N GLY A 117 -21.09 1.61 16.48
CA GLY A 117 -20.17 1.87 15.37
C GLY A 117 -20.81 2.72 14.28
N GLN A 118 -22.04 2.37 13.87
CA GLN A 118 -22.79 3.15 12.88
C GLN A 118 -23.09 4.57 13.39
N ASP A 119 -23.56 4.71 14.64
CA ASP A 119 -23.84 6.03 15.23
C ASP A 119 -22.57 6.90 15.25
N TRP A 120 -21.40 6.32 15.54
CA TRP A 120 -20.13 7.06 15.54
C TRP A 120 -19.66 7.41 14.13
N VAL A 121 -19.73 6.47 13.17
CA VAL A 121 -19.30 6.71 11.78
C VAL A 121 -20.14 7.83 11.14
N GLU A 122 -21.44 7.91 11.43
CA GLU A 122 -22.28 9.01 10.96
C GLU A 122 -21.77 10.38 11.46
N GLY A 123 -21.46 10.47 12.76
CA GLY A 123 -20.87 11.67 13.35
C GLY A 123 -19.51 12.01 12.74
N ALA A 124 -18.64 11.02 12.58
CA ALA A 124 -17.32 11.20 11.97
C ALA A 124 -17.41 11.68 10.52
N LEU A 125 -18.35 11.16 9.72
CA LEU A 125 -18.59 11.62 8.35
C LEU A 125 -19.01 13.09 8.32
N ALA A 126 -19.88 13.52 9.23
CA ALA A 126 -20.28 14.93 9.34
C ALA A 126 -19.10 15.82 9.75
N GLU A 127 -18.28 15.37 10.70
CA GLU A 127 -17.11 16.11 11.17
C GLU A 127 -16.08 16.31 10.06
N ILE A 128 -15.66 15.24 9.39
CA ILE A 128 -14.62 15.33 8.35
C ILE A 128 -15.11 16.06 7.10
N ALA A 129 -16.43 16.15 6.85
CA ALA A 129 -16.98 16.92 5.74
C ALA A 129 -16.69 18.43 5.85
N THR A 130 -16.37 18.92 7.06
CA THR A 130 -16.00 20.32 7.30
C THR A 130 -14.53 20.64 7.00
N ALA A 131 -13.72 19.63 6.68
CA ALA A 131 -12.28 19.79 6.45
C ALA A 131 -12.00 20.70 5.23
N VAL A 132 -11.05 21.62 5.42
CA VAL A 132 -10.66 22.60 4.40
C VAL A 132 -9.88 21.93 3.28
N ARG A 133 -10.31 22.18 2.03
CA ARG A 133 -9.54 21.81 0.84
C ARG A 133 -8.53 22.90 0.50
N VAL A 134 -7.31 22.50 0.18
CA VAL A 134 -6.19 23.39 -0.17
C VAL A 134 -5.62 23.01 -1.54
N PRO A 135 -4.93 23.95 -2.24
CA PRO A 135 -4.21 23.63 -3.46
C PRO A 135 -3.16 22.53 -3.24
N MET A 136 -3.10 21.59 -4.18
CA MET A 136 -2.17 20.48 -4.22
C MET A 136 -1.45 20.48 -5.57
N ALA A 137 -0.12 20.45 -5.51
CA ALA A 137 0.76 20.34 -6.66
C ALA A 137 1.13 18.87 -6.91
N ALA A 138 1.71 18.56 -8.08
CA ALA A 138 2.23 17.22 -8.35
C ALA A 138 3.34 16.81 -7.37
N SER A 139 4.16 17.76 -6.92
CA SER A 139 5.18 17.53 -5.89
C SER A 139 4.65 17.13 -4.51
N ASP A 140 3.35 17.32 -4.25
CA ASP A 140 2.71 16.82 -3.03
C ASP A 140 2.31 15.33 -3.15
N LEU A 141 2.35 14.75 -4.36
CA LEU A 141 1.91 13.39 -4.62
C LEU A 141 3.00 12.36 -4.31
N VAL A 142 2.53 11.22 -3.86
CA VAL A 142 3.27 9.96 -3.77
C VAL A 142 2.47 8.94 -4.56
N ILE A 143 3.07 8.29 -5.55
CA ILE A 143 2.40 7.41 -6.50
C ILE A 143 3.10 6.05 -6.51
N GLY A 144 2.34 4.99 -6.29
CA GLY A 144 2.85 3.61 -6.37
C GLY A 144 2.64 3.01 -7.77
N THR A 145 3.41 1.96 -8.11
CA THR A 145 3.12 1.10 -9.25
C THR A 145 3.45 -0.36 -8.96
N VAL A 146 2.59 -1.26 -9.43
CA VAL A 146 2.71 -2.71 -9.26
C VAL A 146 2.10 -3.43 -10.45
N CYS A 147 2.60 -4.63 -10.76
CA CYS A 147 1.96 -5.51 -11.73
C CYS A 147 0.92 -6.40 -11.02
N GLY A 148 -0.06 -6.86 -11.78
CA GLY A 148 -0.92 -7.95 -11.37
C GLY A 148 -0.60 -9.22 -12.13
N GLY A 149 -1.62 -9.74 -12.81
CA GLY A 149 -1.43 -10.80 -13.80
C GLY A 149 -0.68 -10.28 -15.02
N SER A 150 0.65 -10.42 -15.03
CA SER A 150 1.50 -10.05 -16.17
C SER A 150 1.36 -11.06 -17.31
N ASP A 151 1.27 -10.54 -18.54
CA ASP A 151 1.26 -11.29 -19.80
C ASP A 151 2.37 -10.79 -20.75
N GLY A 152 2.49 -11.38 -21.94
CA GLY A 152 3.51 -11.01 -22.94
C GLY A 152 3.40 -9.59 -23.50
N THR A 153 2.29 -8.88 -23.24
CA THR A 153 2.10 -7.48 -23.66
C THR A 153 2.49 -6.48 -22.57
N SER A 154 2.48 -6.88 -21.29
CA SER A 154 2.79 -6.00 -20.14
C SER A 154 4.06 -5.18 -20.35
N GLY A 155 5.16 -5.84 -20.74
CA GLY A 155 6.47 -5.20 -20.95
C GLY A 155 6.59 -4.35 -22.21
N ILE A 156 5.59 -4.37 -23.10
CA ILE A 156 5.60 -3.68 -24.40
C ILE A 156 4.69 -2.45 -24.38
N SER A 157 3.62 -2.47 -23.59
CA SER A 157 2.58 -1.42 -23.57
C SER A 157 2.34 -0.85 -22.17
N GLY A 158 1.71 -1.61 -21.28
CA GLY A 158 1.20 -1.13 -19.99
C GLY A 158 2.31 -0.67 -19.04
N ASN A 159 3.37 -1.47 -18.88
CA ASN A 159 4.49 -1.13 -18.03
C ASN A 159 5.29 0.07 -18.61
N PRO A 160 5.61 0.12 -19.92
CA PRO A 160 6.17 1.34 -20.51
C PRO A 160 5.31 2.60 -20.31
N ALA A 161 3.99 2.50 -20.44
CA ALA A 161 3.09 3.64 -20.20
C ALA A 161 3.14 4.12 -18.75
N ALA A 162 3.17 3.19 -17.77
CA ALA A 162 3.36 3.52 -16.36
C ALA A 162 4.72 4.17 -16.10
N GLY A 163 5.79 3.65 -16.72
CA GLY A 163 7.14 4.22 -16.63
C GLY A 163 7.22 5.65 -17.15
N ARG A 164 6.60 5.94 -18.30
CA ARG A 164 6.51 7.31 -18.85
C ARG A 164 5.73 8.25 -17.94
N ALA A 165 4.67 7.76 -17.30
CA ALA A 165 3.94 8.55 -16.31
C ALA A 165 4.81 8.85 -15.08
N PHE A 166 5.57 7.87 -14.59
CA PHE A 166 6.53 8.04 -13.50
C PHE A 166 7.58 9.10 -13.84
N ASP A 167 8.17 9.07 -15.04
CA ASP A 167 9.18 10.07 -15.44
C ASP A 167 8.63 11.51 -15.41
N LEU A 168 7.40 11.70 -15.92
CA LEU A 168 6.73 13.00 -15.87
C LEU A 168 6.48 13.44 -14.43
N LEU A 169 5.94 12.56 -13.58
CA LEU A 169 5.64 12.86 -12.19
C LEU A 169 6.91 13.17 -11.38
N VAL A 170 7.97 12.41 -11.56
CA VAL A 170 9.28 12.65 -10.93
C VAL A 170 9.84 13.99 -11.39
N SER A 171 9.70 14.35 -12.68
CA SER A 171 10.13 15.66 -13.20
C SER A 171 9.36 16.84 -12.60
N GLU A 172 8.12 16.62 -12.17
CA GLU A 172 7.30 17.59 -11.44
C GLU A 172 7.49 17.53 -9.91
N GLY A 173 8.45 16.73 -9.44
CA GLY A 173 8.85 16.64 -8.03
C GLY A 173 8.01 15.69 -7.18
N ALA A 174 7.16 14.86 -7.78
CA ALA A 174 6.43 13.82 -7.05
C ALA A 174 7.37 12.72 -6.55
N ALA A 175 6.94 11.98 -5.53
CA ALA A 175 7.57 10.71 -5.15
C ALA A 175 6.88 9.56 -5.88
N CYS A 176 7.66 8.69 -6.52
CA CYS A 176 7.19 7.51 -7.22
C CYS A 176 7.81 6.27 -6.60
N ILE A 177 6.99 5.26 -6.34
CA ILE A 177 7.37 4.02 -5.66
C ILE A 177 7.10 2.85 -6.60
N PHE A 178 8.10 2.01 -6.83
CA PHE A 178 7.95 0.72 -7.49
C PHE A 178 8.50 -0.38 -6.58
N GLU A 179 7.97 -1.59 -6.69
CA GLU A 179 8.39 -2.74 -5.89
C GLU A 179 8.57 -4.01 -6.76
N GLU A 180 8.27 -5.19 -6.20
CA GLU A 180 8.39 -6.52 -6.85
C GLU A 180 9.85 -6.96 -7.05
N THR A 181 10.69 -6.89 -6.01
CA THR A 181 12.13 -7.24 -6.11
C THR A 181 12.41 -8.66 -6.62
N GLY A 182 11.51 -9.62 -6.35
CA GLY A 182 11.58 -10.96 -6.95
C GLY A 182 11.31 -10.97 -8.46
N GLU A 183 10.52 -10.03 -8.96
CA GLU A 183 10.30 -9.77 -10.40
C GLU A 183 11.34 -8.82 -10.99
N LEU A 184 12.44 -8.53 -10.28
CA LEU A 184 13.55 -7.71 -10.78
C LEU A 184 14.86 -8.49 -10.88
N ILE A 185 14.81 -9.81 -10.67
CA ILE A 185 15.96 -10.72 -10.81
C ILE A 185 16.52 -10.61 -12.24
N GLY A 186 17.81 -10.32 -12.37
CA GLY A 186 18.50 -10.06 -13.64
C GLY A 186 18.54 -8.58 -14.06
N CYS A 187 17.89 -7.66 -13.33
CA CYS A 187 17.90 -6.22 -13.61
C CYS A 187 18.85 -5.43 -12.69
N GLU A 188 19.69 -6.10 -11.90
CA GLU A 188 20.48 -5.52 -10.82
C GLU A 188 21.44 -4.44 -11.33
N GLU A 189 22.20 -4.75 -12.38
CA GLU A 189 23.19 -3.80 -12.93
C GLU A 189 22.52 -2.64 -13.66
N ILE A 190 21.37 -2.88 -14.30
CA ILE A 190 20.61 -1.83 -14.97
C ILE A 190 20.08 -0.84 -13.92
N MET A 191 19.50 -1.33 -12.83
CA MET A 191 19.06 -0.49 -11.72
C MET A 191 20.22 0.23 -11.04
N ALA A 192 21.33 -0.48 -10.77
CA ALA A 192 22.50 0.13 -10.14
C ALA A 192 23.10 1.26 -10.99
N SER A 193 23.06 1.15 -12.33
CA SER A 193 23.52 2.21 -13.23
C SER A 193 22.65 3.48 -13.18
N ARG A 194 21.38 3.36 -12.76
CA ARG A 194 20.44 4.47 -12.55
C ARG A 194 20.45 5.02 -11.13
N ALA A 195 21.18 4.42 -10.21
CA ALA A 195 21.25 4.89 -8.83
C ALA A 195 21.91 6.28 -8.75
N LEU A 196 21.37 7.17 -7.92
CA LEU A 196 21.97 8.49 -7.70
C LEU A 196 23.40 8.44 -7.13
N THR A 197 23.76 7.36 -6.43
CA THR A 197 25.12 7.16 -5.90
C THR A 197 25.57 5.71 -6.06
N PRO A 198 26.89 5.44 -6.10
CA PRO A 198 27.41 4.07 -6.13
C PRO A 198 26.96 3.22 -4.94
N GLU A 199 26.85 3.81 -3.76
CA GLU A 199 26.41 3.13 -2.53
C GLU A 199 24.96 2.68 -2.66
N LEU A 200 24.09 3.54 -3.21
CA LEU A 200 22.72 3.15 -3.52
C LEU A 200 22.68 2.05 -4.58
N GLY A 201 23.55 2.12 -5.59
CA GLY A 201 23.67 1.04 -6.58
C GLY A 201 23.99 -0.31 -5.94
N GLN A 202 24.83 -0.33 -4.90
CA GLN A 202 25.09 -1.55 -4.14
C GLN A 202 23.86 -2.03 -3.36
N LEU A 203 23.12 -1.12 -2.70
CA LEU A 203 21.90 -1.48 -1.99
C LEU A 203 20.83 -2.07 -2.91
N LEU A 204 20.71 -1.59 -4.15
CA LEU A 204 19.80 -2.14 -5.15
C LEU A 204 20.18 -3.58 -5.54
N ARG A 205 21.49 -3.83 -5.78
CA ARG A 205 22.00 -5.18 -6.01
C ARG A 205 21.68 -6.11 -4.84
N ASP A 206 21.98 -5.66 -3.63
CA ASP A 206 21.79 -6.45 -2.41
C ASP A 206 20.31 -6.81 -2.18
N SER A 207 19.38 -5.89 -2.51
CA SER A 207 17.94 -6.10 -2.39
C SER A 207 17.43 -7.19 -3.35
N VAL A 208 17.84 -7.17 -4.61
CA VAL A 208 17.44 -8.21 -5.58
C VAL A 208 18.07 -9.55 -5.25
N GLN A 209 19.35 -9.59 -4.90
CA GLN A 209 20.01 -10.83 -4.48
C GLN A 209 19.38 -11.41 -3.22
N LYS A 210 18.91 -10.55 -2.31
CA LYS A 210 18.14 -10.99 -1.13
C LYS A 210 16.83 -11.62 -1.55
N ALA A 211 16.10 -11.02 -2.49
CA ALA A 211 14.88 -11.61 -3.04
C ALA A 211 15.17 -12.98 -3.68
N GLU A 212 16.17 -13.08 -4.56
CA GLU A 212 16.58 -14.33 -5.20
C GLU A 212 16.86 -15.43 -4.16
N ARG A 213 17.70 -15.14 -3.15
CA ARG A 213 18.00 -16.09 -2.06
C ARG A 213 16.73 -16.51 -1.31
N TYR A 214 15.83 -15.56 -1.02
CA TYR A 214 14.60 -15.83 -0.29
C TYR A 214 13.70 -16.81 -1.06
N TYR A 215 13.47 -16.54 -2.34
CA TYR A 215 12.66 -17.37 -3.22
C TYR A 215 13.27 -18.76 -3.40
N ALA A 216 14.58 -18.83 -3.66
CA ALA A 216 15.30 -20.09 -3.80
C ALA A 216 15.25 -20.96 -2.54
N THR A 217 15.37 -20.35 -1.35
CA THR A 217 15.31 -21.07 -0.06
C THR A 217 13.94 -21.72 0.16
N LEU A 218 12.86 -21.08 -0.32
CA LEU A 218 11.51 -21.64 -0.24
C LEU A 218 11.20 -22.64 -1.37
N GLY A 219 12.09 -22.80 -2.35
CA GLY A 219 11.91 -23.71 -3.49
C GLY A 219 10.97 -23.17 -4.56
N TYR A 220 10.81 -21.85 -4.66
CA TYR A 220 9.97 -21.17 -5.65
C TYR A 220 10.75 -20.12 -6.42
N GLY A 221 10.24 -19.70 -7.57
CA GLY A 221 10.71 -18.54 -8.33
C GLY A 221 9.63 -17.46 -8.41
N SER A 222 9.98 -16.27 -8.89
CA SER A 222 9.01 -15.20 -9.13
C SER A 222 8.30 -15.32 -10.49
N PHE A 223 8.32 -16.51 -11.10
CA PHE A 223 7.68 -16.79 -12.37
C PHE A 223 6.57 -17.83 -12.18
N ALA A 224 5.31 -17.39 -12.24
CA ALA A 224 4.15 -18.22 -11.94
C ALA A 224 3.54 -18.87 -13.19
N ALA A 225 2.78 -19.95 -13.01
CA ALA A 225 2.05 -20.62 -14.11
C ALA A 225 1.12 -19.66 -14.88
N GLY A 226 0.56 -18.64 -14.20
CA GLY A 226 -0.26 -17.61 -14.84
C GLY A 226 0.52 -16.70 -15.80
N ASN A 227 1.83 -16.52 -15.59
CA ASN A 227 2.71 -15.76 -16.48
C ASN A 227 3.00 -16.56 -17.76
N ALA A 228 3.33 -17.85 -17.61
CA ALA A 228 3.51 -18.76 -18.75
C ALA A 228 2.23 -18.85 -19.61
N ALA A 229 1.06 -18.99 -18.97
CA ALA A 229 -0.22 -18.98 -19.66
C ALA A 229 -0.56 -17.61 -20.29
N GLY A 230 0.06 -16.53 -19.79
CA GLY A 230 -0.01 -15.18 -20.36
C GLY A 230 0.98 -14.94 -21.51
N GLY A 231 1.77 -15.94 -21.90
CA GLY A 231 2.70 -15.86 -23.03
C GLY A 231 4.11 -15.39 -22.71
N LEU A 232 4.46 -15.22 -21.43
CA LEU A 232 5.85 -15.00 -21.01
C LEU A 232 6.62 -16.32 -21.02
N SER A 233 7.90 -16.27 -21.41
CA SER A 233 8.74 -17.45 -21.62
C SER A 233 9.79 -17.67 -20.53
N THR A 234 10.36 -16.61 -19.96
CA THR A 234 11.40 -16.70 -18.93
C THR A 234 11.24 -15.67 -17.81
N ILE A 235 12.00 -15.86 -16.72
CA ILE A 235 12.06 -14.86 -15.64
C ILE A 235 12.72 -13.57 -16.13
N GLU A 236 13.74 -13.63 -16.98
CA GLU A 236 14.42 -12.45 -17.51
C GLU A 236 13.48 -11.60 -18.37
N GLU A 237 12.65 -12.23 -19.21
CA GLU A 237 11.63 -11.52 -20.00
C GLU A 237 10.63 -10.82 -19.08
N LYS A 238 10.14 -11.53 -18.05
CA LYS A 238 9.23 -10.97 -17.05
C LYS A 238 9.90 -9.80 -16.31
N SER A 239 11.15 -9.97 -15.89
CA SER A 239 11.86 -8.98 -15.08
C SER A 239 12.13 -7.70 -15.84
N LEU A 240 12.55 -7.78 -17.11
CA LEU A 240 12.71 -6.61 -17.96
C LEU A 240 11.38 -5.88 -18.17
N GLY A 241 10.30 -6.64 -18.38
CA GLY A 241 8.96 -6.10 -18.49
C GLY A 241 8.48 -5.42 -17.20
N ALA A 242 8.75 -6.01 -16.04
CA ALA A 242 8.44 -5.40 -14.74
C ALA A 242 9.28 -4.14 -14.54
N TYR A 243 10.60 -4.20 -14.73
CA TYR A 243 11.52 -3.08 -14.54
C TYR A 243 11.12 -1.79 -15.27
N VAL A 244 10.64 -1.87 -16.52
CA VAL A 244 10.29 -0.67 -17.31
C VAL A 244 9.16 0.18 -16.73
N LYS A 245 8.35 -0.34 -15.79
CA LYS A 245 7.35 0.46 -15.06
C LYS A 245 7.97 1.53 -14.15
N SER A 246 9.26 1.39 -13.85
CA SER A 246 10.03 2.39 -13.10
C SER A 246 10.45 3.61 -13.95
N GLY A 247 10.18 3.61 -15.26
CA GLY A 247 10.61 4.67 -16.17
C GLY A 247 12.13 4.71 -16.36
N ASP A 248 12.65 5.88 -16.73
CA ASP A 248 14.08 6.13 -16.97
C ASP A 248 14.74 7.04 -15.90
N SER A 249 13.94 7.68 -15.03
CA SER A 249 14.42 8.60 -14.00
C SER A 249 15.47 7.96 -13.08
N PRO A 250 16.46 8.72 -12.55
CA PRO A 250 17.40 8.18 -11.58
C PRO A 250 16.70 7.63 -10.33
N ILE A 251 17.17 6.49 -9.82
CA ILE A 251 16.66 5.91 -8.58
C ILE A 251 17.22 6.71 -7.41
N SER A 252 16.33 7.35 -6.67
CA SER A 252 16.62 8.29 -5.58
C SER A 252 16.85 7.63 -4.23
N GLY A 253 16.40 6.38 -4.04
CA GLY A 253 16.60 5.65 -2.80
C GLY A 253 15.88 4.30 -2.76
N ILE A 254 16.05 3.63 -1.63
CA ILE A 254 15.36 2.40 -1.25
C ILE A 254 14.56 2.65 0.02
N ILE A 255 13.35 2.12 0.11
CA ILE A 255 12.46 2.24 1.28
C ILE A 255 11.96 0.86 1.70
N LYS A 256 11.51 0.72 2.96
CA LYS A 256 10.80 -0.47 3.43
C LYS A 256 9.28 -0.18 3.55
N PRO A 257 8.42 -1.21 3.58
CA PRO A 257 6.98 -1.02 3.77
C PRO A 257 6.63 -0.16 4.99
N GLY A 258 6.03 1.01 4.79
CA GLY A 258 5.68 1.97 5.85
C GLY A 258 6.71 3.06 6.10
N ASP A 259 7.83 3.06 5.38
CA ASP A 259 8.74 4.19 5.34
C ASP A 259 8.19 5.23 4.35
N LEU A 260 8.22 6.51 4.73
CA LEU A 260 7.80 7.59 3.84
C LEU A 260 8.97 8.01 2.96
N PRO A 261 8.80 8.18 1.63
CA PRO A 261 9.81 8.82 0.80
C PRO A 261 10.21 10.18 1.39
N PRO A 262 11.52 10.46 1.59
CA PRO A 262 11.96 11.68 2.27
C PRO A 262 11.76 12.95 1.42
N ARG A 263 11.62 12.80 0.10
CA ARG A 263 11.41 13.87 -0.89
C ARG A 263 10.89 13.28 -2.20
N GLY A 264 10.61 14.14 -3.18
CA GLY A 264 10.33 13.71 -4.56
C GLY A 264 11.48 12.91 -5.18
N GLY A 265 11.15 12.00 -6.09
CA GLY A 265 12.09 11.07 -6.71
C GLY A 265 11.52 9.68 -6.92
N LEU A 266 12.32 8.78 -7.50
CA LEU A 266 11.95 7.39 -7.74
C LEU A 266 12.54 6.48 -6.67
N TYR A 267 11.73 5.64 -6.03
CA TYR A 267 12.14 4.78 -4.92
C TYR A 267 11.78 3.32 -5.17
N LEU A 268 12.75 2.42 -4.98
CA LEU A 268 12.46 0.98 -4.87
C LEU A 268 11.95 0.69 -3.46
N MET A 269 10.81 0.03 -3.33
CA MET A 269 10.39 -0.56 -2.06
C MET A 269 10.91 -2.00 -1.96
N ASP A 270 11.75 -2.23 -0.96
CA ASP A 270 12.29 -3.54 -0.64
C ASP A 270 11.40 -4.22 0.40
N VAL A 271 10.41 -4.92 -0.14
CA VAL A 271 9.35 -5.66 0.55
C VAL A 271 9.81 -6.97 1.17
N VAL A 272 10.95 -7.52 0.70
CA VAL A 272 11.48 -8.78 1.23
C VAL A 272 12.06 -8.53 2.63
N PRO A 273 11.63 -9.28 3.67
CA PRO A 273 12.15 -9.10 5.02
C PRO A 273 13.68 -9.28 5.09
N ASP A 274 14.32 -8.52 5.98
CA ASP A 274 15.75 -8.68 6.27
C ASP A 274 15.99 -9.87 7.21
N GLY A 275 17.18 -10.46 7.12
CA GLY A 275 17.60 -11.59 7.94
C GLY A 275 17.38 -12.94 7.28
N GLU A 276 17.38 -14.00 8.10
CA GLU A 276 17.17 -15.37 7.62
C GLU A 276 15.75 -15.58 7.11
N VAL A 277 15.61 -16.40 6.06
CA VAL A 277 14.31 -16.83 5.55
C VAL A 277 13.59 -17.58 6.66
N ARG A 278 12.47 -17.02 7.09
CA ARG A 278 11.57 -17.65 8.05
C ARG A 278 10.35 -18.19 7.32
N PHE A 279 9.32 -18.53 8.08
CA PHE A 279 8.08 -19.03 7.51
C PHE A 279 7.33 -17.93 6.75
N GLY A 280 7.00 -18.20 5.48
CA GLY A 280 6.14 -17.36 4.65
C GLY A 280 6.84 -16.78 3.42
N PHE A 281 6.07 -16.65 2.34
CA PHE A 281 6.51 -16.02 1.11
C PHE A 281 6.44 -14.48 1.25
N PRO A 282 7.42 -13.71 0.74
CA PRO A 282 7.25 -12.27 0.63
C PRO A 282 6.18 -11.99 -0.44
N ASN A 283 5.44 -10.89 -0.35
CA ASN A 283 4.46 -10.51 -1.39
C ASN A 283 3.44 -11.61 -1.72
N ILE A 284 2.69 -12.06 -0.71
CA ILE A 284 1.72 -13.16 -0.86
C ILE A 284 0.56 -12.85 -1.83
N SER A 285 0.33 -11.57 -2.16
CA SER A 285 -0.73 -11.11 -3.07
C SER A 285 -0.54 -9.64 -3.45
N ASP A 286 -0.99 -9.25 -4.64
CA ASP A 286 -1.03 -7.87 -5.14
C ASP A 286 -1.64 -6.88 -4.13
N ASN A 287 -2.65 -7.30 -3.37
CA ASN A 287 -3.30 -6.44 -2.37
C ASN A 287 -2.35 -6.06 -1.23
N ALA A 288 -1.43 -6.95 -0.84
CA ALA A 288 -0.47 -6.69 0.22
C ALA A 288 0.52 -5.60 -0.22
N GLU A 289 1.06 -5.75 -1.43
CA GLU A 289 1.97 -4.79 -2.10
C GLU A 289 1.34 -3.39 -2.21
N ILE A 290 0.08 -3.31 -2.67
CA ILE A 290 -0.67 -2.06 -2.73
C ILE A 290 -0.82 -1.44 -1.33
N VAL A 291 -1.13 -2.25 -0.32
CA VAL A 291 -1.29 -1.77 1.07
C VAL A 291 0.04 -1.27 1.63
N GLU A 292 1.16 -1.90 1.31
CA GLU A 292 2.51 -1.50 1.73
C GLU A 292 2.92 -0.15 1.11
N MET A 293 2.63 0.05 -0.17
CA MET A 293 2.80 1.35 -0.84
C MET A 293 1.90 2.43 -0.22
N ILE A 294 0.64 2.11 0.13
CA ILE A 294 -0.25 3.06 0.80
C ILE A 294 0.25 3.38 2.21
N ALA A 295 0.72 2.40 2.96
CA ALA A 295 1.36 2.64 4.26
C ALA A 295 2.61 3.53 4.12
N SER A 296 3.26 3.49 2.96
CA SER A 296 4.40 4.34 2.59
C SER A 296 3.99 5.69 2.00
N GLY A 297 2.69 6.03 2.07
CA GLY A 297 2.16 7.35 1.70
C GLY A 297 1.56 7.44 0.30
N ALA A 298 1.49 6.34 -0.47
CA ALA A 298 0.96 6.37 -1.83
C ALA A 298 -0.50 6.86 -1.86
N HIS A 299 -0.69 8.00 -2.51
CA HIS A 299 -1.99 8.62 -2.72
C HIS A 299 -2.85 7.81 -3.68
N LEU A 300 -2.23 7.15 -4.66
CA LEU A 300 -2.83 6.20 -5.60
C LEU A 300 -1.77 5.22 -6.11
N THR A 301 -2.24 4.12 -6.69
CA THR A 301 -1.37 3.11 -7.31
C THR A 301 -1.75 2.88 -8.77
N LEU A 302 -0.77 2.87 -9.66
CA LEU A 302 -0.90 2.40 -11.04
C LEU A 302 -0.73 0.88 -11.06
N PHE A 303 -1.79 0.17 -11.45
CA PHE A 303 -1.83 -1.29 -11.46
C PHE A 303 -1.91 -1.79 -12.89
N VAL A 304 -0.82 -2.36 -13.40
CA VAL A 304 -0.77 -2.88 -14.76
C VAL A 304 -1.15 -4.35 -14.76
N THR A 305 -2.06 -4.74 -15.66
CA THR A 305 -2.44 -6.14 -15.79
C THR A 305 -2.83 -6.51 -17.21
N GLY A 306 -2.35 -7.66 -17.67
CA GLY A 306 -2.82 -8.33 -18.89
C GLY A 306 -3.96 -9.30 -18.64
N ARG A 307 -4.38 -9.45 -17.38
CA ARG A 307 -5.44 -10.36 -16.94
C ARG A 307 -6.56 -9.56 -16.28
N GLY A 308 -7.79 -10.06 -16.32
CA GLY A 308 -8.96 -9.40 -15.74
C GLY A 308 -8.96 -9.35 -14.20
N SER A 309 -7.93 -8.78 -13.59
CA SER A 309 -7.76 -8.70 -12.14
C SER A 309 -8.80 -7.77 -11.52
N VAL A 310 -9.42 -8.24 -10.43
CA VAL A 310 -10.41 -7.50 -9.64
C VAL A 310 -9.80 -6.73 -8.47
N VAL A 311 -8.47 -6.75 -8.33
CA VAL A 311 -7.72 -6.06 -7.28
C VAL A 311 -8.14 -4.59 -7.16
N GLY A 312 -8.20 -4.11 -5.93
CA GLY A 312 -8.54 -2.73 -5.59
C GLY A 312 -8.05 -2.42 -4.18
N SER A 313 -8.28 -1.20 -3.72
CA SER A 313 -7.88 -0.80 -2.37
C SER A 313 -8.91 0.08 -1.69
N ALA A 314 -9.00 -0.07 -0.37
CA ALA A 314 -9.87 0.69 0.51
C ALA A 314 -9.47 2.17 0.56
N ILE A 315 -8.20 2.46 0.88
CA ILE A 315 -7.75 3.81 1.25
C ILE A 315 -7.37 4.66 0.03
N SER A 316 -6.56 4.11 -0.88
CA SER A 316 -6.08 4.84 -2.05
C SER A 316 -6.64 4.21 -3.33
N PRO A 317 -7.06 5.02 -4.32
CA PRO A 317 -7.57 4.49 -5.57
C PRO A 317 -6.48 3.72 -6.33
N VAL A 318 -6.92 2.69 -7.04
CA VAL A 318 -6.09 1.88 -7.92
C VAL A 318 -6.50 2.18 -9.36
N VAL A 319 -5.59 2.74 -10.14
CA VAL A 319 -5.79 3.01 -11.56
C VAL A 319 -5.33 1.78 -12.33
N LYS A 320 -6.28 1.04 -12.89
CA LYS A 320 -5.98 -0.16 -13.67
C LYS A 320 -5.61 0.19 -15.09
N ILE A 321 -4.47 -0.32 -15.54
CA ILE A 321 -3.95 -0.14 -16.88
C ILE A 321 -3.96 -1.53 -17.54
N CYS A 322 -4.78 -1.67 -18.58
CA CYS A 322 -4.78 -2.88 -19.40
C CYS A 322 -3.50 -2.94 -20.23
N ALA A 323 -2.85 -4.10 -20.27
CA ALA A 323 -1.68 -4.29 -21.12
C ALA A 323 -2.06 -4.51 -22.60
N ASN A 324 -3.26 -5.00 -22.92
CA ASN A 324 -3.70 -5.27 -24.28
C ASN A 324 -4.75 -4.30 -24.82
#